data_AF-G1Q795-F1
#
_entry.id   AF-G1Q795-F1
#
_cell.length_a   1.000
_cell.length_b   1.000
_cell.length_c   1.000
_cell.angle_alpha   90.00
_cell.angle_beta   90.00
_cell.angle_gamma   90.00
#
_symmetry.space_group_name_H-M   'P 1'
#
loop_
_entity.id
_entity.type
_entity.pdbx_description
1 polymer ?
#
loop_
_entity_poly.entity_id
_entity_poly.type
_entity_poly.pdbx_seq_one_letter_code
_entity_poly.pdbx_strand_id
1 'polypeptide(L)'
;MGLELYLDLLSQPCRAVYIFAKKNGIAFELRTVELLKGQHVSKGFLPANSPQMVPVLKDGDFVLHQSVAILIYLSCKYQTADHWYPPDLQARARIHEYLGWHADFIRGTFGVCLWTKVIAPLVGVQVPEEKVKRNRAAVDWALQLLEDQFLGDKAFLTGQRVTLADLMALEELMQVVALRNDVFEGRPRLAAWRGRVEAVLGADLCQETHGPILNILEQAANKQLPQIPPEAHPLMLLRLSRIP
;
A
#
# COMPACT_ATOMS: atom_id res chain seq x y z
N MET A 1 -24.07 -12.77 -6.34
CA MET A 1 -23.22 -12.54 -5.15
C MET A 1 -22.52 -11.21 -5.34
N GLY A 2 -22.34 -10.43 -4.27
CA GLY A 2 -21.66 -9.13 -4.34
C GLY A 2 -20.14 -9.28 -4.45
N LEU A 3 -19.47 -8.18 -4.78
CA LEU A 3 -18.01 -8.07 -4.75
C LEU A 3 -17.53 -8.08 -3.29
N GLU A 4 -16.60 -8.95 -2.94
CA GLU A 4 -15.97 -9.01 -1.61
C GLU A 4 -14.51 -8.56 -1.72
N LEU A 5 -14.06 -7.68 -0.82
CA LEU A 5 -12.67 -7.24 -0.72
C LEU A 5 -12.09 -7.63 0.64
N TYR A 6 -11.09 -8.50 0.62
CA TYR A 6 -10.36 -8.99 1.78
C TYR A 6 -9.15 -8.11 2.04
N LEU A 7 -9.23 -7.24 3.05
CA LEU A 7 -8.30 -6.13 3.24
C LEU A 7 -7.87 -5.98 4.70
N ASP A 8 -6.66 -5.44 4.91
CA ASP A 8 -6.22 -4.82 6.15
C ASP A 8 -5.70 -3.42 5.84
N LEU A 9 -6.26 -2.38 6.45
CA LEU A 9 -5.84 -0.99 6.19
C LEU A 9 -4.45 -0.67 6.77
N LEU A 10 -3.83 -1.56 7.55
CA LEU A 10 -2.39 -1.50 7.84
C LEU A 10 -1.53 -1.76 6.60
N SER A 11 -2.05 -2.48 5.60
CA SER A 11 -1.35 -2.84 4.37
C SER A 11 -1.54 -1.76 3.30
N GLN A 12 -0.43 -1.24 2.77
CA GLN A 12 -0.42 -0.21 1.73
C GLN A 12 -1.24 -0.57 0.47
N PRO A 13 -1.04 -1.76 -0.16
CA PRO A 13 -1.83 -2.14 -1.32
C PRO A 13 -3.32 -2.33 -1.01
N CYS A 14 -3.69 -2.65 0.24
CA CYS A 14 -5.10 -2.71 0.64
C CYS A 14 -5.73 -1.33 0.70
N ARG A 15 -5.01 -0.34 1.25
CA ARG A 15 -5.48 1.05 1.27
C ARG A 15 -5.71 1.59 -0.14
N ALA A 16 -4.81 1.29 -1.08
CA ALA A 16 -4.98 1.70 -2.48
C ALA A 16 -6.26 1.12 -3.09
N VAL A 17 -6.52 -0.18 -2.91
CA VAL A 17 -7.75 -0.83 -3.39
C VAL A 17 -8.99 -0.25 -2.70
N TYR A 18 -8.93 -0.03 -1.39
CA TYR A 18 -10.03 0.53 -0.60
C TYR A 18 -10.43 1.92 -1.08
N ILE A 19 -9.45 2.83 -1.19
CA ILE A 19 -9.65 4.20 -1.67
C ILE A 19 -10.23 4.18 -3.07
N PHE A 20 -9.67 3.38 -3.98
CA PHE A 20 -10.15 3.31 -5.35
C PHE A 20 -11.63 2.91 -5.42
N ALA A 21 -12.00 1.84 -4.70
CA ALA A 21 -13.37 1.34 -4.68
C ALA A 21 -14.34 2.38 -4.08
N LYS A 22 -14.00 2.94 -2.91
CA LYS A 22 -14.81 3.99 -2.26
C LYS A 22 -14.95 5.24 -3.11
N LYS A 23 -13.85 5.73 -3.67
CA LYS A 23 -13.81 6.98 -4.44
C LYS A 23 -14.65 6.89 -5.71
N ASN A 24 -14.72 5.72 -6.33
CA ASN A 24 -15.50 5.47 -7.53
C ASN A 24 -16.90 4.93 -7.25
N GLY A 25 -17.35 4.93 -5.98
CA GLY A 25 -18.70 4.48 -5.62
C GLY A 25 -18.96 2.99 -5.91
N ILE A 26 -17.91 2.17 -5.96
CA ILE A 26 -18.03 0.73 -6.17
C ILE A 26 -18.58 0.09 -4.90
N ALA A 27 -19.73 -0.58 -5.01
CA ALA A 27 -20.28 -1.33 -3.89
C ALA A 27 -19.50 -2.63 -3.68
N PHE A 28 -19.00 -2.83 -2.47
CA PHE A 28 -18.32 -4.05 -2.06
C PHE A 28 -18.60 -4.38 -0.59
N GLU A 29 -18.51 -5.66 -0.26
CA GLU A 29 -18.46 -6.13 1.11
C GLU A 29 -17.00 -6.14 1.59
N LEU A 30 -16.71 -5.35 2.62
CA LEU A 30 -15.40 -5.36 3.25
C LEU A 30 -15.26 -6.59 4.15
N ARG A 31 -14.32 -7.47 3.81
CA ARG A 31 -13.87 -8.58 4.65
C ARG A 31 -12.57 -8.18 5.32
N THR A 32 -12.63 -7.72 6.57
CA THR A 32 -11.42 -7.34 7.32
C THR A 32 -10.58 -8.58 7.62
N VAL A 33 -9.27 -8.48 7.38
CA VAL A 33 -8.28 -9.55 7.60
C VAL A 33 -7.16 -9.02 8.48
N GLU A 34 -7.28 -9.17 9.79
CA GLU A 34 -6.31 -8.60 10.73
C GLU A 34 -4.95 -9.32 10.63
N LEU A 35 -3.98 -8.66 9.98
CA LEU A 35 -2.66 -9.20 9.68
C LEU A 35 -1.87 -9.50 10.95
N LEU A 36 -1.91 -8.60 11.94
CA LEU A 36 -1.24 -8.80 13.22
C LEU A 36 -1.83 -9.96 14.03
N LYS A 37 -3.11 -10.28 13.83
CA LYS A 37 -3.75 -11.47 14.41
C LYS A 37 -3.60 -12.73 13.54
N GLY A 38 -2.77 -12.69 12.50
CA GLY A 38 -2.48 -13.85 11.65
C GLY A 38 -3.68 -14.37 10.87
N GLN A 39 -4.75 -13.59 10.68
CA GLN A 39 -5.97 -14.09 10.02
C GLN A 39 -5.67 -14.57 8.59
N HIS A 40 -4.76 -13.92 7.87
CA HIS A 40 -4.30 -14.27 6.53
C HIS A 40 -3.60 -15.64 6.39
N VAL A 41 -3.14 -16.24 7.49
CA VAL A 41 -2.55 -17.60 7.51
C VAL A 41 -3.49 -18.64 8.14
N SER A 42 -4.68 -18.22 8.57
CA SER A 42 -5.67 -19.09 9.18
C SER A 42 -6.37 -19.96 8.13
N LYS A 43 -6.83 -21.15 8.54
CA LYS A 43 -7.54 -22.10 7.66
C LYS A 43 -8.84 -21.54 7.05
N GLY A 44 -9.38 -20.46 7.61
CA GLY A 44 -10.64 -19.85 7.18
C GLY A 44 -10.51 -18.64 6.25
N PHE A 45 -9.28 -18.16 5.97
CA PHE A 45 -9.08 -16.94 5.18
C PHE A 45 -9.50 -17.11 3.72
N LEU A 46 -8.91 -18.08 3.03
CA LEU A 46 -9.16 -18.44 1.63
C LEU A 46 -8.72 -19.91 1.44
N PRO A 47 -9.06 -20.58 0.32
CA PRO A 47 -8.64 -21.95 0.06
C PRO A 47 -7.12 -22.14 0.24
N ALA A 48 -6.69 -23.32 0.68
CA ALA A 48 -5.32 -23.60 1.13
C ALA A 48 -4.20 -23.25 0.13
N ASN A 49 -4.50 -23.13 -1.16
CA ASN A 49 -3.55 -22.77 -2.22
C ASN A 49 -3.47 -21.25 -2.49
N SER A 50 -4.17 -20.42 -1.72
CA SER A 50 -4.07 -18.97 -1.81
C SER A 50 -2.73 -18.49 -1.24
N PRO A 51 -2.10 -17.44 -1.81
CA PRO A 51 -0.79 -16.96 -1.39
C PRO A 51 -0.70 -16.42 0.05
N GLN A 52 -1.75 -16.50 0.87
CA GLN A 52 -1.79 -15.99 2.25
C GLN A 52 -1.39 -14.50 2.33
N MET A 53 -1.89 -13.72 1.37
CA MET A 53 -1.62 -12.29 1.24
C MET A 53 -2.91 -11.52 1.01
N VAL A 54 -2.89 -10.24 1.40
CA VAL A 54 -3.93 -9.25 1.11
C VAL A 54 -3.32 -8.10 0.28
N PRO A 55 -4.09 -7.41 -0.58
CA PRO A 55 -5.54 -7.55 -0.79
C PRO A 55 -5.94 -8.78 -1.62
N VAL A 56 -7.17 -9.26 -1.41
CA VAL A 56 -7.83 -10.22 -2.30
C VAL A 56 -9.21 -9.71 -2.70
N LEU A 57 -9.52 -9.82 -3.98
CA LEU A 57 -10.84 -9.57 -4.53
C LEU A 57 -11.52 -10.91 -4.81
N LYS A 58 -12.79 -11.04 -4.42
CA LYS A 58 -13.65 -12.15 -4.80
C LYS A 58 -14.93 -11.62 -5.42
N ASP A 59 -15.25 -12.11 -6.61
CA ASP A 59 -16.36 -11.64 -7.43
C ASP A 59 -17.14 -12.85 -7.94
N GLY A 60 -18.12 -13.29 -7.16
CA GLY A 60 -18.68 -14.64 -7.30
C GLY A 60 -17.62 -15.71 -7.03
N ASP A 61 -17.41 -16.61 -7.98
CA ASP A 61 -16.40 -17.67 -7.88
C ASP A 61 -15.01 -17.22 -8.37
N PHE A 62 -14.91 -16.04 -8.99
CA PHE A 62 -13.65 -15.49 -9.47
C PHE A 62 -12.87 -14.86 -8.31
N VAL A 63 -11.64 -15.31 -8.07
CA VAL A 63 -10.73 -14.78 -7.05
C VAL A 63 -9.51 -14.18 -7.72
N LEU A 64 -9.18 -12.94 -7.36
CA LEU A 64 -8.06 -12.19 -7.91
C LEU A 64 -7.18 -11.63 -6.79
N HIS A 65 -5.87 -11.80 -6.94
CA HIS A 65 -4.84 -11.28 -6.06
C HIS A 65 -4.08 -10.13 -6.75
N GLN A 66 -3.17 -9.48 -6.02
CA GLN A 66 -2.35 -8.34 -6.46
C GLN A 66 -3.17 -7.05 -6.62
N SER A 67 -2.83 -6.01 -5.86
CA SER A 67 -3.55 -4.73 -5.90
C SER A 67 -3.58 -4.11 -7.29
N VAL A 68 -2.49 -4.18 -8.06
CA VAL A 68 -2.45 -3.65 -9.44
C VAL A 68 -3.49 -4.35 -10.33
N ALA A 69 -3.54 -5.67 -10.30
CA ALA A 69 -4.50 -6.44 -11.08
C ALA A 69 -5.94 -6.16 -10.61
N ILE A 70 -6.15 -6.10 -9.29
CA ILE A 70 -7.45 -5.75 -8.68
C ILE A 70 -7.91 -4.36 -9.11
N LEU A 71 -7.05 -3.34 -9.03
CA LEU A 71 -7.37 -1.96 -9.41
C LEU A 71 -7.73 -1.87 -10.90
N ILE A 72 -6.95 -2.52 -11.78
CA ILE A 72 -7.26 -2.57 -13.22
C ILE A 72 -8.58 -3.30 -13.45
N TYR A 73 -8.80 -4.46 -12.82
CA TYR A 73 -10.05 -5.22 -12.92
C TYR A 73 -11.25 -4.37 -12.52
N LEU A 74 -11.19 -3.70 -11.37
CA LEU A 74 -12.24 -2.82 -10.88
C LEU A 74 -12.47 -1.65 -11.85
N SER A 75 -11.40 -1.04 -12.38
CA SER A 75 -11.52 0.06 -13.33
C SER A 75 -12.27 -0.35 -14.60
N CYS A 76 -11.94 -1.53 -15.15
CA CYS A 76 -12.56 -2.07 -16.35
C CYS A 76 -14.00 -2.55 -16.10
N LYS A 77 -14.22 -3.32 -15.03
CA LYS A 77 -15.54 -3.91 -14.72
C LYS A 77 -16.59 -2.84 -14.44
N TYR A 78 -16.22 -1.81 -13.69
CA TYR A 78 -17.13 -0.76 -13.26
C TYR A 78 -17.08 0.49 -14.15
N GLN A 79 -16.31 0.47 -15.24
CA GLN A 79 -16.18 1.57 -16.20
C GLN A 79 -15.92 2.90 -15.48
N THR A 80 -14.98 2.88 -14.52
CA THR A 80 -14.60 4.07 -13.76
C THR A 80 -14.02 5.13 -14.71
N ALA A 81 -14.02 6.39 -14.29
CA ALA A 81 -13.55 7.49 -15.13
C ALA A 81 -12.16 7.22 -15.75
N ASP A 82 -12.05 7.45 -17.06
CA ASP A 82 -10.87 7.09 -17.88
C ASP A 82 -9.54 7.61 -17.35
N HIS A 83 -9.53 8.70 -16.58
CA HIS A 83 -8.29 9.22 -16.04
C HIS A 83 -7.58 8.21 -15.12
N TRP A 84 -8.30 7.36 -14.40
CA TRP A 84 -7.70 6.34 -13.56
C TRP A 84 -6.83 5.36 -14.34
N TYR A 85 -7.37 4.88 -15.47
CA TYR A 85 -6.74 3.88 -16.33
C TYR A 85 -7.12 4.11 -17.81
N PRO A 86 -6.48 5.10 -18.48
CA PRO A 86 -6.90 5.59 -19.79
C PRO A 86 -6.79 4.53 -20.89
N PRO A 87 -7.66 4.59 -21.91
CA PRO A 87 -7.59 3.72 -23.08
C PRO A 87 -6.46 4.08 -24.04
N ASP A 88 -5.97 5.32 -23.99
CA ASP A 88 -4.84 5.77 -24.82
C ASP A 88 -3.60 4.90 -24.57
N LEU A 89 -2.99 4.42 -25.66
CA LEU A 89 -1.90 3.45 -25.63
C LEU A 89 -0.70 3.98 -24.83
N GLN A 90 -0.30 5.23 -25.06
CA GLN A 90 0.89 5.80 -24.45
C GLN A 90 0.64 6.17 -22.99
N ALA A 91 -0.51 6.77 -22.68
CA ALA A 91 -0.89 7.09 -21.30
C ALA A 91 -0.99 5.82 -20.44
N ARG A 92 -1.58 4.74 -20.98
CA ARG A 92 -1.63 3.44 -20.32
C ARG A 92 -0.25 2.82 -20.14
N ALA A 93 0.61 2.93 -21.16
CA ALA A 93 2.00 2.46 -21.05
C ALA A 93 2.77 3.18 -19.95
N ARG A 94 2.57 4.49 -19.73
CA ARG A 94 3.18 5.23 -18.61
C ARG A 94 2.72 4.75 -17.24
N ILE A 95 1.46 4.36 -17.10
CA ILE A 95 0.96 3.72 -15.87
C ILE A 95 1.65 2.37 -15.67
N HIS A 96 1.73 1.53 -16.70
CA HIS A 96 2.38 0.22 -16.58
C HIS A 96 3.89 0.35 -16.29
N GLU A 97 4.58 1.29 -16.92
CA GLU A 97 5.98 1.62 -16.64
C GLU A 97 6.16 1.98 -15.16
N TYR A 98 5.33 2.90 -14.64
CA TYR A 98 5.38 3.25 -13.22
C TYR A 98 5.07 2.06 -12.32
N LEU A 99 4.03 1.27 -12.60
CA LEU A 99 3.61 0.17 -11.74
C LEU A 99 4.65 -0.97 -11.71
N GLY A 100 5.36 -1.20 -12.82
CA GLY A 100 6.52 -2.09 -12.87
C GLY A 100 7.66 -1.56 -12.01
N TRP A 101 8.07 -0.32 -12.23
CA TRP A 101 9.13 0.32 -11.43
C TRP A 101 8.78 0.40 -9.93
N HIS A 102 7.53 0.71 -9.61
CA HIS A 102 7.00 0.72 -8.24
C HIS A 102 7.17 -0.64 -7.57
N ALA A 103 6.91 -1.74 -8.29
CA ALA A 103 7.06 -3.09 -7.75
C ALA A 103 8.53 -3.42 -7.40
N ASP A 104 9.48 -2.89 -8.17
CA ASP A 104 10.91 -3.14 -7.99
C ASP A 104 11.54 -2.27 -6.89
N PHE A 105 11.16 -0.98 -6.82
CA PHE A 105 11.91 0.00 -6.03
C PHE A 105 11.13 0.57 -4.84
N ILE A 106 9.80 0.63 -4.90
CA ILE A 106 8.96 1.15 -3.83
C ILE A 106 8.44 -0.01 -2.96
N ARG A 107 7.78 -0.98 -3.59
CA ARG A 107 7.12 -2.09 -2.89
C ARG A 107 8.16 -2.94 -2.17
N GLY A 108 7.98 -3.08 -0.87
CA GLY A 108 8.91 -3.83 -0.02
C GLY A 108 10.07 -3.00 0.52
N THR A 109 10.41 -1.86 -0.09
CA THR A 109 11.38 -0.90 0.47
C THR A 109 10.71 0.01 1.50
N PHE A 110 9.56 0.61 1.16
CA PHE A 110 8.93 1.66 1.98
C PHE A 110 8.25 1.10 3.24
N GLY A 111 7.84 -0.17 3.21
CA GLY A 111 7.25 -0.85 4.37
C GLY A 111 8.25 -1.26 5.47
N VAL A 112 9.56 -1.26 5.21
CA VAL A 112 10.58 -1.75 6.17
C VAL A 112 10.57 -0.96 7.48
N CYS A 113 10.19 0.32 7.44
CA CYS A 113 10.05 1.13 8.65
C CYS A 113 9.04 0.53 9.66
N LEU A 114 7.94 -0.08 9.19
CA LEU A 114 6.97 -0.75 10.07
C LEU A 114 7.58 -2.01 10.68
N TRP A 115 8.26 -2.79 9.84
CA TRP A 115 8.91 -4.02 10.29
C TRP A 115 9.97 -3.76 11.35
N THR A 116 10.77 -2.71 11.17
CA THR A 116 11.87 -2.37 12.08
C THR A 116 11.38 -1.74 13.39
N LYS A 117 10.41 -0.81 13.33
CA LYS A 117 9.97 -0.05 14.51
C LYS A 117 8.85 -0.72 15.31
N VAL A 118 8.04 -1.57 14.68
CA VAL A 118 6.85 -2.16 15.33
C VAL A 118 6.90 -3.68 15.32
N ILE A 119 7.01 -4.31 14.14
CA ILE A 119 6.82 -5.77 14.04
C ILE A 119 7.96 -6.55 14.67
N ALA A 120 9.22 -6.19 14.40
CA ALA A 120 10.38 -6.89 14.94
C ALA A 120 10.37 -6.90 16.49
N PRO A 121 10.15 -5.76 17.19
CA PRO A 121 9.95 -5.77 18.64
C PRO A 121 8.81 -6.68 19.12
N LEU A 122 7.67 -6.72 18.41
CA LEU A 122 6.53 -7.57 18.78
C LEU A 122 6.83 -9.07 18.73
N VAL A 123 7.74 -9.49 17.84
CA VAL A 123 8.17 -10.89 17.73
C VAL A 123 9.53 -11.15 18.40
N GLY A 124 10.02 -10.21 19.21
CA GLY A 124 11.27 -10.35 19.96
C GLY A 124 12.53 -10.33 19.11
N VAL A 125 12.48 -9.74 17.91
CA VAL A 125 13.61 -9.60 16.99
C VAL A 125 14.09 -8.15 16.97
N GLN A 126 15.40 -7.97 16.80
CA GLN A 126 16.00 -6.68 16.49
C GLN A 126 16.56 -6.70 15.08
N VAL A 127 16.29 -5.65 14.30
CA VAL A 127 16.87 -5.48 12.97
C VAL A 127 18.20 -4.74 13.12
N PRO A 128 19.31 -5.21 12.53
CA PRO A 128 20.60 -4.52 12.59
C PRO A 128 20.51 -3.09 12.05
N GLU A 129 21.12 -2.14 12.76
CA GLU A 129 21.08 -0.71 12.43
C GLU A 129 21.61 -0.42 11.01
N GLU A 130 22.62 -1.16 10.56
CA GLU A 130 23.14 -1.05 9.19
C GLU A 130 22.07 -1.33 8.12
N LYS A 131 21.14 -2.27 8.37
CA LYS A 131 20.02 -2.55 7.46
C LYS A 131 18.99 -1.41 7.47
N VAL A 132 18.74 -0.82 8.63
CA VAL A 132 17.85 0.34 8.78
C VAL A 132 18.40 1.54 8.01
N LYS A 133 19.70 1.84 8.15
CA LYS A 133 20.38 2.90 7.40
C LYS A 133 20.39 2.64 5.90
N ARG A 134 20.69 1.41 5.47
CA ARG A 134 20.65 1.02 4.05
C ARG A 134 19.25 1.20 3.46
N ASN A 135 18.22 0.77 4.17
CA ASN A 135 16.84 0.96 3.72
C ASN A 135 16.47 2.45 3.63
N ARG A 136 16.89 3.28 4.59
CA ARG A 136 16.68 4.74 4.51
C ARG A 136 17.31 5.33 3.25
N ALA A 137 18.57 5.00 2.96
CA ALA A 137 19.22 5.44 1.74
C ALA A 137 18.50 4.96 0.46
N ALA A 138 17.97 3.73 0.47
CA ALA A 138 17.16 3.20 -0.64
C ALA A 138 15.83 3.94 -0.81
N VAL A 139 15.16 4.32 0.30
CA VAL A 139 13.96 5.16 0.28
C VAL A 139 14.29 6.53 -0.31
N ASP A 140 15.35 7.19 0.16
CA ASP A 140 15.75 8.53 -0.33
C ASP A 140 16.10 8.53 -1.82
N TRP A 141 16.79 7.48 -2.28
CA TRP A 141 17.11 7.29 -3.69
C TRP A 141 15.86 7.06 -4.54
N ALA A 142 14.93 6.21 -4.08
CA ALA A 142 13.69 5.93 -4.79
C ALA A 142 12.77 7.17 -4.85
N LEU A 143 12.72 7.97 -3.76
CA LEU A 143 12.02 9.26 -3.75
C LEU A 143 12.61 10.24 -4.76
N GLN A 144 13.94 10.27 -4.90
CA GLN A 144 14.59 11.12 -5.90
C GLN A 144 14.21 10.71 -7.33
N LEU A 145 14.23 9.41 -7.62
CA LEU A 145 13.79 8.91 -8.93
C LEU A 145 12.30 9.15 -9.19
N LEU A 146 11.46 8.99 -8.17
CA LEU A 146 10.03 9.29 -8.25
C LEU A 146 9.81 10.75 -8.65
N GLU A 147 10.56 11.67 -8.04
CA GLU A 147 10.52 13.09 -8.40
C GLU A 147 11.03 13.37 -9.80
N ASP A 148 12.23 12.89 -10.14
CA ASP A 148 12.92 13.35 -11.35
C ASP A 148 12.40 12.65 -12.61
N GLN A 149 12.06 11.36 -12.53
CA GLN A 149 11.65 10.58 -13.70
C GLN A 149 10.14 10.55 -13.88
N PHE A 150 9.39 10.33 -12.79
CA PHE A 150 7.95 10.15 -12.87
C PHE A 150 7.20 11.45 -12.69
N LEU A 151 7.45 12.21 -11.63
CA LEU A 151 6.71 13.45 -11.41
C LEU A 151 7.18 14.56 -12.36
N GLY A 152 8.47 14.87 -12.39
CA GLY A 152 9.03 16.00 -13.12
C GLY A 152 8.27 17.29 -12.82
N ASP A 153 7.86 18.00 -13.88
CA ASP A 153 7.02 19.20 -13.81
C ASP A 153 5.52 18.91 -13.99
N LYS A 154 5.13 17.63 -14.03
CA LYS A 154 3.72 17.22 -14.23
C LYS A 154 2.94 17.37 -12.93
N ALA A 155 1.61 17.47 -13.06
CA ALA A 155 0.74 17.51 -11.90
C ALA A 155 0.71 16.16 -11.14
N PHE A 156 0.76 15.04 -11.87
CA PHE A 156 0.67 13.66 -11.38
C PHE A 156 1.75 12.79 -12.04
N LEU A 157 2.00 11.60 -11.48
CA LEU A 157 3.15 10.74 -11.85
C LEU A 157 3.16 10.32 -13.32
N THR A 158 2.00 10.21 -13.95
CA THR A 158 1.88 9.73 -15.33
C THR A 158 1.27 10.76 -16.28
N GLY A 159 0.94 11.96 -15.79
CA GLY A 159 0.32 13.00 -16.61
C GLY A 159 -0.33 14.13 -15.83
N GLN A 160 -1.45 14.63 -16.37
CA GLN A 160 -2.14 15.81 -15.86
C GLN A 160 -3.32 15.50 -14.93
N ARG A 161 -3.71 14.23 -14.80
CA ARG A 161 -4.80 13.77 -13.93
C ARG A 161 -4.30 12.63 -13.05
N VAL A 162 -4.93 12.45 -11.89
CA VAL A 162 -4.65 11.33 -10.99
C VAL A 162 -4.85 10.01 -11.72
N THR A 163 -4.03 9.02 -11.43
CA THR A 163 -4.12 7.67 -12.02
C THR A 163 -3.92 6.60 -10.95
N LEU A 164 -4.04 5.33 -11.33
CA LEU A 164 -3.68 4.21 -10.45
C LEU A 164 -2.22 4.29 -9.95
N ALA A 165 -1.32 4.89 -10.73
CA ALA A 165 0.07 5.11 -10.34
C ALA A 165 0.18 5.98 -9.08
N ASP A 166 -0.53 7.11 -9.07
CA ASP A 166 -0.50 8.06 -7.95
C ASP A 166 -1.05 7.44 -6.67
N LEU A 167 -2.10 6.64 -6.79
CA LEU A 167 -2.72 5.97 -5.66
C LEU A 167 -1.80 4.91 -5.06
N MET A 168 -1.18 4.06 -5.89
CA MET A 168 -0.21 3.07 -5.42
C MET A 168 1.00 3.74 -4.75
N ALA A 169 1.50 4.83 -5.33
CA ALA A 169 2.62 5.60 -4.79
C ALA A 169 2.31 6.18 -3.41
N LEU A 170 1.19 6.92 -3.30
CA LEU A 170 0.84 7.65 -2.10
C LEU A 170 0.71 6.68 -0.92
N GLU A 171 0.06 5.54 -1.11
CA GLU A 171 -0.19 4.61 -0.02
C GLU A 171 1.08 3.94 0.51
N GLU A 172 2.10 3.73 -0.34
CA GLU A 172 3.42 3.29 0.11
C GLU A 172 4.17 4.39 0.87
N LEU A 173 4.12 5.64 0.40
CA LEU A 173 4.76 6.79 1.06
C LEU A 173 4.11 7.09 2.43
N MET A 174 2.78 6.97 2.53
CA MET A 174 2.05 7.18 3.79
C MET A 174 2.45 6.19 4.88
N GLN A 175 2.94 5.00 4.52
CA GLN A 175 3.51 4.06 5.47
C GLN A 175 4.74 4.64 6.20
N VAL A 176 5.58 5.37 5.46
CA VAL A 176 6.82 5.96 5.98
C VAL A 176 6.49 7.17 6.85
N VAL A 177 5.56 8.02 6.38
CA VAL A 177 5.05 9.19 7.13
C VAL A 177 4.48 8.78 8.48
N ALA A 178 3.60 7.77 8.49
CA ALA A 178 2.96 7.29 9.72
C ALA A 178 3.97 6.86 10.80
N LEU A 179 5.19 6.50 10.38
CA LEU A 179 6.26 6.09 11.29
C LEU A 179 7.27 7.19 11.57
N ARG A 180 6.81 8.45 11.52
CA ARG A 180 7.55 9.67 11.86
C ARG A 180 8.81 9.89 11.03
N ASN A 181 8.76 9.50 9.76
CA ASN A 181 9.73 9.89 8.76
C ASN A 181 8.96 10.69 7.70
N ASP A 182 9.00 12.02 7.77
CA ASP A 182 8.31 12.84 6.77
C ASP A 182 9.10 12.84 5.46
N VAL A 183 8.68 11.98 4.53
CA VAL A 183 9.30 11.86 3.20
C VAL A 183 8.98 13.03 2.28
N PHE A 184 8.16 13.98 2.70
CA PHE A 184 7.82 15.18 1.92
C PHE A 184 8.62 16.41 2.36
N GLU A 185 9.26 16.35 3.54
CA GLU A 185 10.15 17.41 4.02
C GLU A 185 11.35 17.58 3.09
N GLY A 186 11.66 18.82 2.71
CA GLY A 186 12.72 19.12 1.73
C GLY A 186 12.39 18.73 0.28
N ARG A 187 11.18 18.21 0.00
CA ARG A 187 10.73 17.75 -1.33
C ARG A 187 9.46 18.46 -1.78
N PRO A 188 9.53 19.77 -2.12
CA PRO A 188 8.34 20.59 -2.38
C PRO A 188 7.48 20.07 -3.54
N ARG A 189 8.08 19.45 -4.56
CA ARG A 189 7.33 18.83 -5.67
C ARG A 189 6.50 17.64 -5.20
N LEU A 190 7.06 16.73 -4.40
CA LEU A 190 6.30 15.62 -3.82
C LEU A 190 5.25 16.10 -2.83
N ALA A 191 5.57 17.10 -1.99
CA ALA A 191 4.61 17.66 -1.05
C ALA A 191 3.39 18.25 -1.79
N ALA A 192 3.64 19.00 -2.87
CA ALA A 192 2.59 19.55 -3.71
C ALA A 192 1.81 18.46 -4.48
N TRP A 193 2.50 17.42 -4.97
CA TRP A 193 1.87 16.26 -5.60
C TRP A 193 0.95 15.52 -4.64
N ARG A 194 1.42 15.22 -3.41
CA ARG A 194 0.60 14.63 -2.34
C ARG A 194 -0.66 15.46 -2.11
N GLY A 195 -0.51 16.78 -1.92
CA GLY A 195 -1.65 17.67 -1.70
C GLY A 195 -2.67 17.63 -2.84
N ARG A 196 -2.22 17.55 -4.10
CA ARG A 196 -3.11 17.38 -5.26
C ARG A 196 -3.83 16.03 -5.25
N VAL A 197 -3.12 14.94 -4.92
CA VAL A 197 -3.74 13.60 -4.83
C VAL A 197 -4.77 13.56 -3.71
N GLU A 198 -4.41 13.98 -2.49
CA GLU A 198 -5.32 14.02 -1.33
C GLU A 198 -6.54 14.92 -1.60
N ALA A 199 -6.37 16.06 -2.27
CA ALA A 199 -7.49 16.92 -2.67
C ALA A 199 -8.45 16.21 -3.64
N VAL A 200 -7.93 15.41 -4.57
CA VAL A 200 -8.77 14.62 -5.48
C VAL A 200 -9.49 13.51 -4.70
N LEU A 201 -8.82 12.82 -3.79
CA LEU A 201 -9.39 11.72 -3.00
C LEU A 201 -10.48 12.22 -2.02
N GLY A 202 -10.21 13.33 -1.33
CA GLY A 202 -11.05 13.91 -0.29
C GLY A 202 -10.55 13.57 1.11
N ALA A 203 -10.56 14.57 2.00
CA ALA A 203 -9.96 14.49 3.33
C ALA A 203 -10.55 13.36 4.19
N ASP A 204 -11.87 13.19 4.19
CA ASP A 204 -12.54 12.16 4.99
C ASP A 204 -12.09 10.75 4.61
N LEU A 205 -11.97 10.47 3.30
CA LEU A 205 -11.55 9.17 2.80
C LEU A 205 -10.06 8.91 3.13
N CYS A 206 -9.21 9.92 3.01
CA CYS A 206 -7.80 9.81 3.43
C CYS A 206 -7.71 9.53 4.94
N GLN A 207 -8.43 10.28 5.77
CA GLN A 207 -8.43 10.10 7.22
C GLN A 207 -8.94 8.72 7.63
N GLU A 208 -10.06 8.27 7.04
CA GLU A 208 -10.62 6.94 7.27
C GLU A 208 -9.61 5.84 6.91
N THR A 209 -8.97 5.97 5.75
CA THR A 209 -8.07 4.93 5.22
C THR A 209 -6.73 4.89 5.96
N HIS A 210 -6.17 6.04 6.34
CA HIS A 210 -4.86 6.14 6.99
C HIS A 210 -4.92 6.01 8.52
N GLY A 211 -6.09 6.16 9.13
CA GLY A 211 -6.27 6.11 10.59
C GLY A 211 -5.59 4.92 11.28
N PRO A 212 -5.78 3.67 10.81
CA PRO A 212 -5.15 2.50 11.42
C PRO A 212 -3.62 2.57 11.43
N ILE A 213 -2.99 3.01 10.34
CA ILE A 213 -1.53 3.08 10.28
C ILE A 213 -0.98 4.29 11.02
N LEU A 214 -1.68 5.43 11.01
CA LEU A 214 -1.26 6.64 11.75
C LEU A 214 -1.25 6.40 13.27
N ASN A 215 -2.12 5.54 13.78
CA ASN A 215 -2.21 5.21 15.20
C ASN A 215 -1.30 4.06 15.64
N ILE A 216 -0.57 3.39 14.71
CA ILE A 216 0.15 2.15 15.03
C ILE A 216 1.25 2.33 16.08
N LEU A 217 1.96 3.46 16.05
CA LEU A 217 3.03 3.75 17.02
C LEU A 217 2.49 3.99 18.42
N GLU A 218 1.34 4.66 18.51
CA GLU A 218 0.66 4.87 19.80
C GLU A 218 0.15 3.55 20.37
N GLN A 219 -0.47 2.71 19.54
CA GLN A 219 -0.89 1.36 19.95
C GLN A 219 0.30 0.50 20.40
N ALA A 220 1.45 0.60 19.71
CA ALA A 220 2.68 -0.09 20.10
C ALA A 220 3.19 0.39 21.46
N ALA A 221 3.28 1.71 21.66
CA ALA A 221 3.75 2.32 22.91
C ALA A 221 2.84 1.98 24.10
N ASN A 222 1.53 1.95 23.87
CA ASN A 222 0.51 1.63 24.87
C ASN A 222 0.30 0.12 25.06
N LYS A 223 1.07 -0.74 24.38
CA LYS A 223 0.94 -2.21 24.41
C LYS A 223 -0.47 -2.71 24.06
N GLN A 224 -1.14 -2.03 23.13
CA GLN A 224 -2.48 -2.34 22.64
C GLN A 224 -2.48 -3.22 21.39
N LEU A 225 -1.32 -3.49 20.80
CA LEU A 225 -1.20 -4.40 19.66
C LEU A 225 -1.45 -5.85 20.09
N PRO A 226 -2.10 -6.66 19.25
CA PRO A 226 -2.39 -8.04 19.58
C PRO A 226 -1.10 -8.86 19.68
N GLN A 227 -1.14 -9.94 20.48
CA GLN A 227 -0.08 -10.94 20.45
C GLN A 227 -0.11 -11.65 19.08
N ILE A 228 1.05 -11.70 18.43
CA ILE A 228 1.19 -12.38 17.13
C ILE A 228 1.02 -13.89 17.35
N PRO A 229 0.08 -14.57 16.66
CA PRO A 229 -0.13 -16.00 16.82
C PRO A 229 1.04 -16.80 16.24
N PRO A 230 1.41 -17.96 16.82
CA PRO A 230 2.57 -18.76 16.40
C PRO A 230 2.61 -19.06 14.90
N GLU A 231 1.47 -19.38 14.30
CA GLU A 231 1.32 -19.66 12.86
C GLU A 231 1.77 -18.50 11.96
N ALA A 232 1.71 -17.24 12.42
CA ALA A 232 2.15 -16.07 11.66
C ALA A 232 3.65 -15.77 11.84
N HIS A 233 4.31 -16.30 12.89
CA HIS A 233 5.72 -16.01 13.18
C HIS A 233 6.65 -16.41 12.03
N PRO A 234 6.56 -17.62 11.42
CA PRO A 234 7.45 -18.00 10.34
C PRO A 234 7.45 -17.02 9.17
N LEU A 235 6.27 -16.51 8.79
CA LEU A 235 6.13 -15.55 7.70
C LEU A 235 6.75 -14.19 8.07
N MET A 236 6.54 -13.72 9.31
CA MET A 236 7.14 -12.48 9.81
C MET A 236 8.67 -12.58 9.88
N LEU A 237 9.21 -13.68 10.41
CA LEU A 237 10.65 -13.95 10.47
C LEU A 237 11.27 -14.04 9.08
N LEU A 238 10.58 -14.71 8.14
CA LEU A 238 11.01 -14.76 6.74
C LEU A 238 11.04 -13.37 6.10
N ARG A 239 10.07 -12.49 6.41
CA ARG A 239 10.07 -11.13 5.89
C ARG A 239 11.22 -10.30 6.47
N LEU A 240 11.47 -10.43 7.78
CA LEU A 240 12.57 -9.74 8.46
C LEU A 240 13.94 -10.20 7.96
N SER A 241 14.12 -11.50 7.70
CA SER A 241 15.39 -12.05 7.18
C SER A 241 15.73 -11.55 5.77
N ARG A 242 14.71 -11.20 4.97
CA ARG A 242 14.84 -10.63 3.61
C ARG A 242 15.09 -9.13 3.57
N ILE A 243 15.12 -8.44 4.72
CA ILE A 243 15.60 -7.04 4.74
C ILE A 243 17.11 -7.07 4.43
N PRO A 244 17.59 -6.37 3.39
CA PRO A 244 18.99 -6.43 2.96
C PRO A 244 19.94 -5.79 3.96
#